data_AF-A0A1C5D455-F1
#
_entry.id   AF-A0A1C5D455-F1
#
_cell.length_a   1.000
_cell.length_b   1.000
_cell.length_c   1.000
_cell.angle_alpha   90.00
_cell.angle_beta   90.00
_cell.angle_gamma   90.00
#
_symmetry.space_group_name_H-M   'P 1'
#
loop_
_entity.id
_entity.type
_entity.pdbx_description
1 polymer ?
#
loop_
_entity_poly.entity_id
_entity_poly.type
_entity_poly.pdbx_seq_one_letter_code
_entity_poly.pdbx_strand_id
1 'polypeptide(L)'
;MSEPTQQRLDPGPAIPVYERQQQLGDLWTAVPEPARRRYRPRRAFWRHRAVRAGAVITLLALCGLVILALVRDQTGTEGFLVGLGLAVLPVPLLVAAFRWLDRVDPGPWRNLLFSFAWGAFAAALVAIIANTFAIRWIATATADPAGAESLGVTVIAPVVEESAKAAAILLVFLFRRRDFTGLVDGVVFAGFTATGFAFTENILYLGSAFGEDRSAGSAGLASITAATFFVRVVLAPFAHPLFTVLTGIGFGLAATAARHQKIRRLVLPPLGLVLAMGMHALWNGSTSLFGPFGFYAVYAVFMVPVFGLLTWLAIWSRQRELRTVSAELPAYAAAGWLPASAPQALSSMRARTVARDFAARTYGRQASRSVGEYEAFATSLAFLRHDARRGRTGPDFVEREQELLHHLWERRETAGPALTYAARATGRVPVPPPYIDYDGYNPYRQY
;
A
#
# COMPACT_ATOMS: atom_id res chain seq x y z
N MET A 1 -49.12 29.33 55.61
CA MET A 1 -48.10 30.16 54.91
C MET A 1 -47.07 30.51 55.97
N SER A 2 -45.96 29.77 56.10
CA SER A 2 -44.69 29.89 55.33
C SER A 2 -44.10 31.30 55.55
N GLU A 3 -42.90 31.56 56.10
CA GLU A 3 -41.59 30.90 56.04
C GLU A 3 -40.61 31.62 57.08
N PRO A 4 -39.30 31.33 57.19
CA PRO A 4 -38.67 31.03 58.49
C PRO A 4 -37.50 31.94 58.94
N THR A 5 -37.10 31.69 60.19
CA THR A 5 -35.86 31.98 60.94
C THR A 5 -34.61 32.44 60.17
N GLN A 6 -34.04 33.59 60.58
CA GLN A 6 -32.61 33.90 60.41
C GLN A 6 -31.91 33.93 61.78
N GLN A 7 -31.11 32.90 62.03
CA GLN A 7 -30.13 32.82 63.12
C GLN A 7 -28.94 33.74 62.79
N ARG A 8 -28.63 34.69 63.69
CA ARG A 8 -27.34 35.41 63.69
C ARG A 8 -26.27 34.48 64.26
N LEU A 9 -25.19 34.25 63.51
CA LEU A 9 -23.99 33.56 63.97
C LEU A 9 -23.01 34.60 64.55
N ASP A 10 -22.51 34.32 65.75
CA ASP A 10 -21.45 35.09 66.41
C ASP A 10 -20.12 35.01 65.63
N PRO A 11 -19.29 36.07 65.64
CA PRO A 11 -18.01 36.09 64.94
C PRO A 11 -16.95 35.26 65.70
N GLY A 12 -16.40 34.25 65.02
CA GLY A 12 -15.26 33.46 65.50
C GLY A 12 -13.95 34.27 65.61
N PRO A 13 -12.92 33.72 66.26
CA PRO A 13 -11.70 34.45 66.65
C PRO A 13 -10.86 34.89 65.44
N ALA A 14 -10.18 36.04 65.61
CA ALA A 14 -9.36 36.69 64.58
C ALA A 14 -8.19 35.83 64.09
N ILE A 15 -8.08 35.67 62.77
CA ILE A 15 -6.98 34.97 62.10
C ILE A 15 -5.78 35.94 62.01
N PRO A 16 -4.56 35.58 62.45
CA PRO A 16 -3.39 36.43 62.31
C PRO A 16 -3.04 36.64 60.83
N VAL A 17 -2.94 37.90 60.41
CA VAL A 17 -2.55 38.29 59.06
C VAL A 17 -1.06 37.96 58.87
N TYR A 18 -0.76 37.06 57.93
CA TYR A 18 0.61 36.68 57.55
C TYR A 18 1.20 37.79 56.65
N GLU A 19 2.13 38.61 57.16
CA GLU A 19 2.81 39.71 56.43
C GLU A 19 3.54 39.28 55.14
N ARG A 20 3.70 37.98 54.90
CA ARG A 20 4.36 37.44 53.68
C ARG A 20 3.55 37.68 52.40
N GLN A 21 2.24 37.96 52.49
CA GLN A 21 1.39 38.12 51.31
C GLN A 21 1.54 39.51 50.64
N GLN A 22 1.88 40.56 51.39
CA GLN A 22 2.17 41.89 50.84
C GLN A 22 3.53 41.94 50.13
N GLN A 23 4.57 41.32 50.70
CA GLN A 23 5.89 41.23 50.03
C GLN A 23 5.86 40.39 48.74
N LEU A 24 5.02 39.36 48.65
CA LEU A 24 4.81 38.63 47.40
C LEU A 24 4.05 39.49 46.39
N GLY A 25 3.04 40.26 46.81
CA GLY A 25 2.28 41.17 45.94
C GLY A 25 3.17 42.15 45.19
N ASP A 26 4.14 42.75 45.86
CA ASP A 26 5.06 43.73 45.23
C ASP A 26 6.12 43.09 44.32
N LEU A 27 6.43 41.80 44.50
CA LEU A 27 7.28 41.03 43.58
C LEU A 27 6.55 40.66 42.28
N TRP A 28 5.21 40.56 42.29
CA TRP A 28 4.40 40.26 41.10
C TRP A 28 3.95 41.52 40.34
N THR A 29 4.00 42.72 40.94
CA THR A 29 3.68 44.00 40.29
C THR A 29 4.86 44.63 39.55
N ALA A 30 6.07 44.12 39.73
CA ALA A 30 7.27 44.51 38.97
C ALA A 30 7.47 43.70 37.67
N VAL A 31 6.41 43.13 37.10
CA VAL A 31 6.46 42.58 35.73
C VAL A 31 6.27 43.75 34.77
N PRO A 32 7.27 44.14 33.96
CA PRO A 32 7.06 45.17 32.95
C PRO A 32 5.89 44.75 32.04
N GLU A 33 4.99 45.68 31.72
CA GLU A 33 3.92 45.43 30.73
C GLU A 33 4.52 44.69 29.53
N PRO A 34 3.84 43.66 28.97
CA PRO A 34 4.38 42.90 27.86
C PRO A 34 4.56 43.82 26.65
N ALA A 35 5.75 44.43 26.56
CA ALA A 35 6.21 45.21 25.44
C ALA A 35 6.27 44.27 24.24
N ARG A 36 5.19 44.29 23.45
CA ARG A 36 5.05 43.83 22.07
C ARG A 36 6.13 42.83 21.62
N ARG A 37 6.19 41.64 22.22
CA ARG A 37 6.92 40.51 21.64
C ARG A 37 6.11 39.94 20.48
N ARG A 38 6.09 40.64 19.35
CA ARG A 38 5.78 40.05 18.03
C ARG A 38 7.06 39.65 17.31
N TYR A 39 7.89 38.83 17.96
CA TYR A 39 8.80 37.97 17.21
C TYR A 39 8.10 36.63 16.97
N ARG A 40 7.17 36.60 16.00
CA ARG A 40 6.92 35.34 15.30
C ARG A 40 8.20 35.09 14.51
N PRO A 41 9.00 34.04 14.77
CA PRO A 41 10.01 33.68 13.80
C PRO A 41 9.26 33.54 12.47
N ARG A 42 9.66 34.31 11.46
CA ARG A 42 9.27 34.05 10.07
C ARG A 42 9.79 32.64 9.79
N ARG A 43 9.02 31.61 10.16
CA ARG A 43 9.19 30.27 9.60
C ARG A 43 9.00 30.54 8.13
N ALA A 44 10.11 30.50 7.39
CA ALA A 44 10.13 30.80 5.95
C ALA A 44 8.89 30.16 5.34
N PHE A 45 8.09 30.91 4.58
CA PHE A 45 6.84 30.44 3.95
C PHE A 45 6.97 29.01 3.38
N TRP A 46 8.13 28.71 2.80
CA TRP A 46 8.62 27.41 2.30
C TRP A 46 8.72 26.23 3.30
N ARG A 47 8.62 26.49 4.60
CA ARG A 47 8.60 25.47 5.68
C ARG A 47 7.18 25.06 6.07
N HIS A 48 6.14 25.75 5.58
CA HIS A 48 4.77 25.30 5.79
C HIS A 48 4.50 24.00 5.01
N ARG A 49 3.90 23.02 5.69
CA ARG A 49 3.55 21.71 5.09
C ARG A 49 2.68 21.86 3.85
N ALA A 50 1.77 22.84 3.87
CA ALA A 50 0.90 23.15 2.73
C ALA A 50 1.68 23.67 1.51
N VAL A 51 2.67 24.55 1.71
CA VAL A 51 3.50 25.09 0.62
C VAL A 51 4.36 24.00 -0.01
N ARG A 52 4.95 23.11 0.80
CA ARG A 52 5.74 21.97 0.30
C ARG A 52 4.87 20.97 -0.46
N ALA A 53 3.69 20.63 0.06
CA ALA A 53 2.76 19.76 -0.62
C ALA A 53 2.27 20.38 -1.93
N GLY A 54 1.93 21.68 -1.92
CA GLY A 54 1.56 22.44 -3.11
C GLY A 54 2.66 22.41 -4.17
N ALA A 55 3.91 22.70 -3.79
CA ALA A 55 5.04 22.67 -4.71
C ALA A 55 5.25 21.29 -5.35
N VAL A 56 5.17 20.20 -4.58
CA VAL A 56 5.30 18.84 -5.11
C VAL A 56 4.14 18.49 -6.04
N ILE A 57 2.90 18.85 -5.68
CA ILE A 57 1.72 18.61 -6.51
C ILE A 57 1.83 19.39 -7.83
N THR A 58 2.19 20.68 -7.77
CA THR A 58 2.37 21.51 -8.96
C THR A 58 3.47 20.96 -9.85
N LEU A 59 4.62 20.55 -9.28
CA LEU A 59 5.71 19.91 -10.03
C LEU A 59 5.23 18.65 -10.74
N LEU A 60 4.58 17.73 -10.02
CA LEU A 60 4.09 16.48 -10.59
C LEU A 60 3.00 16.71 -11.64
N ALA A 61 2.12 17.70 -11.44
CA ALA A 61 1.12 18.08 -12.42
C ALA A 61 1.76 18.64 -13.69
N LEU A 62 2.78 19.50 -13.57
CA LEU A 62 3.53 20.01 -14.71
C LEU A 62 4.25 18.89 -15.46
N CYS A 63 4.95 18.00 -14.74
CA CYS A 63 5.57 16.81 -15.32
C CYS A 63 4.52 15.94 -16.03
N GLY A 64 3.35 15.76 -15.42
CA GLY A 64 2.22 15.00 -15.97
C GLY A 64 1.68 15.59 -17.27
N LEU A 65 1.50 16.90 -17.31
CA LEU A 65 1.06 17.60 -18.53
C LEU A 65 2.09 17.46 -19.65
N VAL A 66 3.38 17.67 -19.34
CA VAL A 66 4.45 17.57 -20.34
C VAL A 66 4.58 16.13 -20.86
N ILE A 67 4.61 15.13 -19.99
CA ILE A 67 4.77 13.73 -20.43
C ILE A 67 3.60 13.25 -21.25
N LEU A 68 2.37 13.59 -20.86
CA LEU A 68 1.18 13.21 -21.63
C LEU A 68 1.13 13.91 -22.99
N ALA A 69 1.58 15.17 -23.06
CA ALA A 69 1.72 15.88 -24.33
C ALA A 69 2.77 15.23 -25.23
N LEU A 70 3.94 14.88 -24.69
CA LEU A 70 5.01 14.20 -25.45
C LEU A 70 4.58 12.83 -25.95
N VAL A 71 3.94 12.02 -25.11
CA VAL A 71 3.45 10.69 -25.52
C VAL A 71 2.38 10.83 -26.60
N ARG A 72 1.43 11.77 -26.44
CA ARG A 72 0.42 12.05 -27.46
C ARG A 72 1.04 12.49 -28.79
N ASP A 73 2.08 13.31 -28.75
CA ASP A 73 2.80 13.76 -29.95
C ASP A 73 3.46 12.58 -30.68
N GLN A 74 4.06 11.66 -29.94
CA GLN A 74 4.73 10.48 -30.50
C GLN A 74 3.76 9.41 -31.03
N THR A 75 2.64 9.16 -30.36
CA THR A 75 1.70 8.08 -30.71
C THR A 75 0.53 8.54 -31.57
N GLY A 76 0.36 9.86 -31.75
CA GLY A 76 -0.88 10.44 -32.23
C GLY A 76 -2.02 10.32 -31.20
N THR A 77 -3.15 10.99 -31.49
CA THR A 77 -4.28 11.08 -30.53
C THR A 77 -5.01 9.74 -30.37
N GLU A 78 -5.24 8.99 -31.45
CA GLU A 78 -5.91 7.68 -31.36
C GLU A 78 -5.03 6.63 -30.67
N GLY A 79 -3.76 6.52 -31.07
CA GLY A 79 -2.78 5.64 -30.42
C GLY A 79 -2.64 5.95 -28.93
N PHE A 80 -2.61 7.23 -28.56
CA PHE A 80 -2.59 7.65 -27.15
C PHE A 80 -3.81 7.13 -26.38
N LEU A 81 -5.02 7.27 -26.93
CA LEU A 81 -6.25 6.84 -26.25
C LEU A 81 -6.33 5.32 -26.11
N VAL A 82 -5.94 4.57 -27.14
CA VAL A 82 -5.88 3.10 -27.10
C VAL A 82 -4.82 2.64 -26.09
N GLY A 83 -3.61 3.20 -26.17
CA GLY A 83 -2.52 2.91 -25.25
C GLY A 83 -2.91 3.22 -23.81
N LEU A 84 -3.57 4.36 -23.56
CA LEU A 84 -4.11 4.73 -22.25
C LEU A 84 -5.11 3.71 -21.73
N GLY A 85 -6.09 3.32 -22.54
CA GLY A 85 -7.11 2.34 -22.16
C GLY A 85 -6.50 0.99 -21.77
N LEU A 86 -5.55 0.50 -22.57
CA LEU A 86 -4.89 -0.78 -22.33
C LEU A 86 -3.90 -0.72 -21.14
N ALA A 87 -3.17 0.37 -20.97
CA ALA A 87 -2.19 0.54 -19.90
C ALA A 87 -2.82 0.65 -18.50
N VAL A 88 -4.10 1.04 -18.40
CA VAL A 88 -4.84 1.06 -17.12
C VAL A 88 -5.08 -0.35 -16.56
N LEU A 89 -5.26 -1.36 -17.42
CA LEU A 89 -5.67 -2.71 -17.01
C LEU A 89 -4.77 -3.36 -15.93
N PRO A 90 -3.43 -3.35 -16.03
CA PRO A 90 -2.58 -3.96 -15.00
C PRO A 90 -2.49 -3.14 -13.70
N VAL A 91 -2.81 -1.84 -13.72
CA VAL A 91 -2.57 -0.95 -12.57
C VAL A 91 -3.36 -1.39 -11.32
N PRO A 92 -4.68 -1.65 -11.37
CA PRO A 92 -5.42 -2.14 -10.20
C PRO A 92 -4.87 -3.45 -9.64
N LEU A 93 -4.45 -4.38 -10.50
CA LEU A 93 -3.87 -5.66 -10.10
C LEU A 93 -2.57 -5.45 -9.34
N LEU A 94 -1.65 -4.64 -9.88
CA LEU A 94 -0.35 -4.35 -9.26
C LEU A 94 -0.50 -3.58 -7.95
N VAL A 95 -1.36 -2.55 -7.93
CA VAL A 95 -1.68 -1.79 -6.71
C VAL A 95 -2.26 -2.71 -5.65
N ALA A 96 -3.19 -3.60 -6.01
CA ALA A 96 -3.75 -4.57 -5.08
C ALA A 96 -2.68 -5.55 -4.55
N ALA A 97 -1.79 -6.05 -5.40
CA ALA A 97 -0.73 -6.97 -5.01
C ALA A 97 0.25 -6.33 -3.99
N PHE A 98 0.75 -5.12 -4.28
CA PHE A 98 1.63 -4.41 -3.33
C PHE A 98 0.90 -4.00 -2.06
N ARG A 99 -0.37 -3.61 -2.16
CA ARG A 99 -1.13 -3.22 -0.99
C ARG A 99 -1.49 -4.39 -0.09
N TRP A 100 -1.64 -5.57 -0.68
CA TRP A 100 -1.81 -6.82 0.01
C TRP A 100 -0.52 -7.25 0.73
N LEU A 101 0.66 -7.00 0.14
CA LEU A 101 1.93 -7.22 0.80
C LEU A 101 2.09 -6.33 2.06
N ASP A 102 1.58 -5.10 1.99
CA ASP A 102 1.58 -4.08 3.05
C ASP A 102 0.44 -4.21 4.08
N ARG A 103 -0.16 -5.40 4.23
CA ARG A 103 -1.38 -5.55 5.05
C ARG A 103 -1.17 -5.49 6.56
N VAL A 104 0.07 -5.73 7.03
CA VAL A 104 0.35 -5.90 8.47
C VAL A 104 0.37 -4.54 9.16
N ASP A 105 0.99 -3.54 8.53
CA ASP A 105 0.99 -2.16 8.99
C ASP A 105 0.83 -1.23 7.77
N PRO A 106 -0.40 -1.02 7.30
CA PRO A 106 -0.67 -0.33 6.04
C PRO A 106 -0.15 1.13 6.06
N GLY A 107 0.84 1.43 5.21
CA GLY A 107 1.40 2.77 5.07
C GLY A 107 0.38 3.81 4.58
N PRO A 108 0.62 5.11 4.84
CA PRO A 108 -0.32 6.17 4.49
C PRO A 108 -0.45 6.32 2.97
N TRP A 109 -1.70 6.29 2.47
CA TRP A 109 -2.02 6.40 1.05
C TRP A 109 -1.34 7.58 0.34
N ARG A 110 -1.17 8.71 1.05
CA ARG A 110 -0.52 9.90 0.48
C ARG A 110 0.88 9.63 -0.06
N ASN A 111 1.67 8.79 0.62
CA ASN A 111 3.03 8.45 0.17
C ASN A 111 3.00 7.43 -1.00
N LEU A 112 2.00 6.56 -1.03
CA LEU A 112 1.78 5.61 -2.12
C LEU A 112 1.35 6.33 -3.41
N LEU A 113 0.39 7.25 -3.31
CA LEU A 113 -0.03 8.12 -4.40
C LEU A 113 1.12 9.00 -4.92
N PHE A 114 1.94 9.55 -4.01
CA PHE A 114 3.16 10.26 -4.39
C PHE A 114 4.11 9.35 -5.18
N SER A 115 4.36 8.14 -4.70
CA SER A 115 5.28 7.19 -5.35
C SER A 115 4.80 6.82 -6.75
N PHE A 116 3.51 6.48 -6.88
CA PHE A 116 2.89 6.21 -8.17
C PHE A 116 2.96 7.41 -9.11
N ALA A 117 2.55 8.60 -8.66
CA ALA A 117 2.55 9.80 -9.48
C ALA A 117 3.97 10.24 -9.88
N TRP A 118 4.95 10.07 -9.00
CA TRP A 118 6.36 10.28 -9.33
C TRP A 118 6.82 9.35 -10.44
N GLY A 119 6.53 8.05 -10.32
CA GLY A 119 6.82 7.06 -11.35
C GLY A 119 6.20 7.41 -12.70
N ALA A 120 4.90 7.67 -12.70
CA ALA A 120 4.12 7.95 -13.91
C ALA A 120 4.51 9.26 -14.61
N PHE A 121 4.88 10.28 -13.84
CA PHE A 121 5.08 11.62 -14.42
C PHE A 121 6.54 12.04 -14.41
N ALA A 122 7.15 12.16 -13.22
CA ALA A 122 8.51 12.68 -13.10
C ALA A 122 9.55 11.70 -13.66
N ALA A 123 9.48 10.43 -13.26
CA ALA A 123 10.45 9.43 -13.68
C ALA A 123 10.33 9.09 -15.17
N ALA A 124 9.10 8.91 -15.68
CA ALA A 124 8.85 8.72 -17.11
C ALA A 124 9.33 9.91 -17.95
N LEU A 125 9.09 11.14 -17.51
CA LEU A 125 9.59 12.33 -18.20
C LEU A 125 11.11 12.41 -18.23
N VAL A 126 11.76 12.19 -17.08
CA VAL A 126 13.23 12.14 -17.00
C VAL A 126 13.78 11.07 -17.93
N ALA A 127 13.18 9.88 -17.95
CA ALA A 127 13.59 8.79 -18.82
C ALA A 127 13.49 9.16 -20.30
N ILE A 128 12.33 9.67 -20.76
CA ILE A 128 12.17 10.05 -22.18
C ILE A 128 13.18 11.12 -22.59
N ILE A 129 13.36 12.17 -21.77
CA ILE A 129 14.29 13.26 -22.10
C ILE A 129 15.74 12.75 -22.13
N ALA A 130 16.15 12.03 -21.08
CA ALA A 130 17.54 11.58 -20.94
C ALA A 130 17.89 10.48 -21.94
N ASN A 131 16.98 9.54 -22.23
CA ASN A 131 17.19 8.50 -23.25
C ASN A 131 17.32 9.14 -24.64
N THR A 132 16.44 10.10 -24.98
CA THR A 132 16.52 10.83 -26.26
C THR A 132 17.84 11.59 -26.39
N PHE A 133 18.25 12.29 -25.33
CA PHE A 133 19.51 13.03 -25.31
C PHE A 133 20.72 12.10 -25.45
N ALA A 134 20.75 11.00 -24.69
CA ALA A 134 21.86 10.06 -24.70
C ALA A 134 22.02 9.37 -26.06
N ILE A 135 20.93 8.92 -26.68
CA ILE A 135 20.97 8.30 -28.02
C ILE A 135 21.52 9.30 -29.05
N ARG A 136 21.05 10.55 -29.04
CA ARG A 136 21.54 11.61 -29.95
C ARG A 136 23.02 11.92 -29.72
N TRP A 137 23.44 12.01 -28.46
CA TRP A 137 24.83 12.30 -28.12
C TRP A 137 25.77 11.16 -28.54
N ILE A 138 25.39 9.90 -28.31
CA ILE A 138 26.23 8.76 -28.70
C ILE A 138 26.28 8.64 -30.22
N ALA A 139 25.13 8.74 -30.91
CA ALA A 139 25.09 8.67 -32.37
C ALA A 139 25.99 9.73 -33.02
N THR A 140 26.07 10.93 -32.44
CA THR A 140 26.96 12.01 -32.91
C THR A 140 28.42 11.81 -32.51
N ALA A 141 28.69 11.19 -31.36
CA ALA A 141 30.04 10.99 -30.84
C ALA A 141 30.76 9.75 -31.41
N THR A 142 30.04 8.66 -31.72
CA THR A 142 30.63 7.39 -32.15
C THR A 142 30.59 7.17 -33.66
N ALA A 143 29.82 7.98 -34.40
CA ALA A 143 29.50 7.77 -35.81
C ALA A 143 28.97 6.34 -36.13
N ASP A 144 28.46 5.64 -35.11
CA ASP A 144 27.85 4.31 -35.20
C ASP A 144 26.44 4.38 -34.59
N PRO A 145 25.42 4.70 -35.41
CA PRO A 145 24.04 4.81 -34.94
C PRO A 145 23.48 3.49 -34.38
N ALA A 146 23.90 2.34 -34.93
CA ALA A 146 23.37 1.03 -34.54
C ALA A 146 23.94 0.57 -33.18
N GLY A 147 25.25 0.73 -32.97
CA GLY A 147 25.87 0.49 -31.66
C GLY A 147 25.37 1.46 -30.59
N ALA A 148 25.11 2.72 -30.97
CA ALA A 148 24.54 3.74 -30.09
C ALA A 148 23.13 3.38 -29.59
N GLU A 149 22.27 2.89 -30.48
CA GLU A 149 20.92 2.47 -30.15
C GLU A 149 20.93 1.25 -29.22
N SER A 150 21.77 0.25 -29.52
CA SER A 150 21.90 -0.95 -28.67
C SER A 150 22.37 -0.61 -27.26
N LEU A 151 23.44 0.19 -27.12
CA LEU A 151 23.94 0.65 -25.80
C LEU A 151 22.92 1.54 -25.08
N GLY A 152 22.20 2.38 -25.83
CA GLY A 152 21.11 3.22 -25.34
C GLY A 152 20.03 2.41 -24.64
N VAL A 153 19.49 1.40 -25.32
CA VAL A 153 18.38 0.57 -24.83
C VAL A 153 18.81 -0.41 -23.75
N THR A 154 20.01 -0.99 -23.87
CA THR A 154 20.45 -2.07 -22.97
C THR A 154 21.10 -1.59 -21.68
N VAL A 155 21.75 -0.43 -21.67
CA VAL A 155 22.49 0.06 -20.50
C VAL A 155 21.97 1.40 -20.02
N ILE A 156 21.88 2.38 -20.91
CA ILE A 156 21.60 3.76 -20.51
C ILE A 156 20.17 3.92 -20.02
N ALA A 157 19.19 3.38 -20.76
CA ALA A 157 17.79 3.41 -20.36
C ALA A 157 17.58 2.79 -18.95
N PRO A 158 18.05 1.56 -18.65
CA PRO A 158 17.99 1.00 -17.31
C PRO A 158 18.61 1.88 -16.22
N VAL A 159 19.78 2.47 -16.47
CA VAL A 159 20.47 3.35 -15.50
C VAL A 159 19.65 4.60 -15.21
N VAL A 160 19.19 5.28 -16.24
CA VAL A 160 18.40 6.51 -16.12
C VAL A 160 17.07 6.22 -15.43
N GLU A 161 16.36 5.20 -15.88
CA GLU A 161 15.03 4.87 -15.40
C GLU A 161 15.02 4.40 -13.95
N GLU A 162 15.91 3.47 -13.59
CA GLU A 162 15.99 3.00 -12.21
C GLU A 162 16.48 4.09 -11.26
N SER A 163 17.37 4.99 -11.71
CA SER A 163 17.77 6.18 -10.93
C SER A 163 16.60 7.13 -10.70
N ALA A 164 15.82 7.42 -11.75
CA ALA A 164 14.68 8.31 -11.67
C ALA A 164 13.57 7.76 -10.77
N LYS A 165 13.33 6.44 -10.79
CA LYS A 165 12.43 5.73 -9.87
C LYS A 165 12.97 5.75 -8.44
N ALA A 166 14.28 5.47 -8.26
CA ALA A 166 14.93 5.47 -6.95
C ALA A 166 14.84 6.81 -6.22
N ALA A 167 14.80 7.92 -6.97
CA ALA A 167 14.61 9.25 -6.38
C ALA A 167 13.30 9.35 -5.56
N ALA A 168 12.20 8.73 -6.01
CA ALA A 168 10.95 8.71 -5.24
C ALA A 168 11.13 8.00 -3.89
N ILE A 169 11.76 6.81 -3.92
CA ILE A 169 12.02 5.99 -2.74
C ILE A 169 12.94 6.75 -1.78
N LEU A 170 13.99 7.39 -2.31
CA LEU A 170 14.91 8.22 -1.54
C LEU A 170 14.18 9.38 -0.86
N LEU A 171 13.30 10.09 -1.58
CA LEU A 171 12.52 11.20 -1.01
C LEU A 171 11.61 10.73 0.13
N VAL A 172 10.95 9.58 -0.01
CA VAL A 172 10.16 8.98 1.08
C VAL A 172 11.08 8.59 2.24
N PHE A 173 12.20 7.92 1.97
CA PHE A 173 13.18 7.51 2.97
C PHE A 173 13.82 8.68 3.73
N LEU A 174 13.97 9.86 3.12
CA LEU A 174 14.53 11.04 3.77
C LEU A 174 13.47 11.85 4.53
N PHE A 175 12.32 12.12 3.91
CA PHE A 175 11.33 13.05 4.44
C PHE A 175 10.18 12.38 5.21
N ARG A 176 9.99 11.07 5.05
CA ARG A 176 8.89 10.28 5.64
C ARG A 176 9.40 9.04 6.39
N ARG A 177 10.52 9.17 7.10
CA ARG A 177 11.13 8.08 7.91
C ARG A 177 10.21 7.38 8.90
N ARG A 178 9.15 8.03 9.35
CA ARG A 178 8.15 7.40 10.23
C ARG A 178 7.29 6.38 9.51
N ASP A 179 7.08 6.61 8.22
CA ASP A 179 6.28 5.77 7.33
C ASP A 179 7.17 4.78 6.54
N PHE A 180 8.48 4.76 6.82
CA PHE A 180 9.47 3.91 6.17
C PHE A 180 10.32 3.25 7.26
N THR A 181 9.81 2.16 7.80
CA THR A 181 10.30 1.47 8.99
C THR A 181 10.97 0.14 8.66
N GLY A 182 10.60 -0.50 7.55
CA GLY A 182 10.96 -1.88 7.26
C GLY A 182 11.26 -2.20 5.80
N LEU A 183 11.57 -3.49 5.60
CA LEU A 183 11.79 -4.09 4.28
C LEU A 183 10.52 -3.99 3.41
N VAL A 184 9.36 -4.31 4.00
CA VAL A 184 8.07 -4.33 3.30
C VAL A 184 7.73 -2.94 2.76
N ASP A 185 7.87 -1.89 3.57
CA ASP A 185 7.66 -0.50 3.14
C ASP A 185 8.49 -0.15 1.91
N GLY A 186 9.78 -0.54 1.91
CA GLY A 186 10.67 -0.35 0.78
C GLY A 186 10.20 -1.05 -0.50
N VAL A 187 9.77 -2.30 -0.38
CA VAL A 187 9.19 -3.08 -1.50
C VAL A 187 7.91 -2.41 -2.03
N VAL A 188 7.05 -1.93 -1.15
CA VAL A 188 5.76 -1.33 -1.51
C VAL A 188 5.97 0.02 -2.20
N PHE A 189 6.80 0.92 -1.66
CA PHE A 189 7.09 2.19 -2.31
C PHE A 189 7.78 2.00 -3.68
N ALA A 190 8.70 1.05 -3.77
CA ALA A 190 9.33 0.67 -5.03
C ALA A 190 8.30 0.15 -6.04
N GLY A 191 7.44 -0.78 -5.62
CA GLY A 191 6.39 -1.37 -6.44
C GLY A 191 5.41 -0.33 -6.99
N PHE A 192 4.94 0.61 -6.16
CA PHE A 192 4.06 1.70 -6.60
C PHE A 192 4.78 2.65 -7.57
N THR A 193 6.03 3.00 -7.30
CA THR A 193 6.82 3.86 -8.19
C THR A 193 7.02 3.22 -9.55
N ALA A 194 7.42 1.95 -9.58
CA ALA A 194 7.62 1.20 -10.82
C ALA A 194 6.32 0.95 -11.57
N THR A 195 5.21 0.71 -10.87
CA THR A 195 3.87 0.57 -11.48
C THR A 195 3.45 1.86 -12.16
N GLY A 196 3.68 3.01 -11.52
CA GLY A 196 3.43 4.32 -12.15
C GLY A 196 4.27 4.53 -13.40
N PHE A 197 5.57 4.22 -13.34
CA PHE A 197 6.44 4.31 -14.51
C PHE A 197 5.98 3.41 -15.66
N ALA A 198 5.73 2.13 -15.36
CA ALA A 198 5.27 1.14 -16.32
C ALA A 198 3.93 1.54 -16.95
N PHE A 199 3.05 2.22 -16.20
CA PHE A 199 1.81 2.76 -16.73
C PHE A 199 2.08 3.71 -17.90
N THR A 200 2.87 4.77 -17.70
CA THR A 200 3.16 5.75 -18.76
C THR A 200 3.95 5.13 -19.92
N GLU A 201 4.90 4.25 -19.60
CA GLU A 201 5.66 3.55 -20.64
C GLU A 201 4.77 2.63 -21.48
N ASN A 202 3.83 1.91 -20.87
CA ASN A 202 2.87 1.08 -21.60
C ASN A 202 1.97 1.91 -22.52
N ILE A 203 1.60 3.14 -22.15
CA ILE A 203 0.85 4.05 -23.04
C ILE A 203 1.66 4.30 -24.31
N LEU A 204 2.94 4.64 -24.16
CA LEU A 204 3.82 4.92 -25.29
C LEU A 204 3.97 3.70 -26.19
N TYR A 205 4.37 2.54 -25.65
CA TYR A 205 4.60 1.34 -26.47
C TYR A 205 3.32 0.83 -27.15
N LEU A 206 2.19 0.78 -26.43
CA LEU A 206 0.93 0.30 -27.00
C LEU A 206 0.35 1.30 -28.00
N GLY A 207 0.52 2.60 -27.76
CA GLY A 207 0.08 3.64 -28.69
C GLY A 207 0.90 3.68 -29.97
N SER A 208 2.23 3.52 -29.88
CA SER A 208 3.11 3.40 -31.04
C SER A 208 2.81 2.14 -31.85
N ALA A 209 2.66 0.98 -31.19
CA ALA A 209 2.29 -0.28 -31.84
C ALA A 209 0.94 -0.17 -32.58
N PHE A 210 -0.03 0.56 -32.02
CA PHE A 210 -1.31 0.82 -32.67
C PHE A 210 -1.16 1.72 -33.91
N GLY A 211 -0.33 2.75 -33.83
CA GLY A 211 -0.01 3.60 -34.97
C GLY A 211 0.63 2.81 -36.12
N GLU A 212 1.58 1.93 -35.78
CA GLU A 212 2.22 1.02 -36.74
C GLU A 212 1.20 0.08 -37.38
N ASP A 213 0.34 -0.56 -36.58
CA ASP A 213 -0.71 -1.45 -37.08
C ASP A 213 -1.63 -0.73 -38.08
N ARG A 214 -2.03 0.50 -37.76
CA ARG A 214 -2.86 1.32 -38.64
C ARG A 214 -2.15 1.65 -39.95
N SER A 215 -0.85 1.92 -39.92
CA SER A 215 -0.06 2.22 -41.11
C SER A 215 0.18 0.99 -42.00
N ALA A 216 0.35 -0.18 -41.39
CA ALA A 216 0.55 -1.45 -42.08
C ALA A 216 -0.76 -2.12 -42.53
N GLY A 217 -1.92 -1.63 -42.06
CA GLY A 217 -3.22 -2.24 -42.30
C GLY A 217 -3.42 -3.56 -41.55
N SER A 218 -2.60 -3.85 -40.52
CA SER A 218 -2.74 -5.03 -39.67
C SER A 218 -3.80 -4.79 -38.60
N ALA A 219 -4.64 -5.81 -38.35
CA ALA A 219 -5.67 -5.75 -37.33
C ALA A 219 -5.87 -7.13 -36.67
N GLY A 220 -6.49 -7.13 -35.48
CA GLY A 220 -6.85 -8.34 -34.75
C GLY A 220 -5.70 -8.93 -33.91
N LEU A 221 -5.80 -10.22 -33.58
CA LEU A 221 -4.88 -10.88 -32.65
C LEU A 221 -3.46 -11.08 -33.20
N ALA A 222 -3.26 -10.93 -34.50
CA ALA A 222 -1.95 -11.00 -35.15
C ALA A 222 -1.24 -9.64 -35.24
N SER A 223 -1.83 -8.58 -34.67
CA SER A 223 -1.29 -7.23 -34.75
C SER A 223 -0.12 -7.00 -33.78
N ILE A 224 0.72 -6.01 -34.07
CA ILE A 224 1.86 -5.61 -33.24
C ILE A 224 1.37 -5.13 -31.86
N THR A 225 0.23 -4.44 -31.83
CA THR A 225 -0.45 -4.02 -30.59
C THR A 225 -0.84 -5.21 -29.73
N ALA A 226 -1.42 -6.26 -30.32
CA ALA A 226 -1.83 -7.45 -29.58
C ALA A 226 -0.61 -8.20 -29.00
N ALA A 227 0.46 -8.34 -29.78
CA ALA A 227 1.72 -8.94 -29.32
C ALA A 227 2.36 -8.10 -28.19
N THR A 228 2.43 -6.78 -28.36
CA THR A 228 2.97 -5.85 -27.36
C THR A 228 2.16 -5.89 -26.07
N PHE A 229 0.82 -5.91 -26.18
CA PHE A 229 -0.07 -6.06 -25.04
C PHE A 229 0.17 -7.37 -24.31
N PHE A 230 0.23 -8.49 -25.01
CA PHE A 230 0.46 -9.79 -24.40
C PHE A 230 1.79 -9.82 -23.64
N VAL A 231 2.88 -9.38 -24.27
CA VAL A 231 4.21 -9.39 -23.63
C VAL A 231 4.26 -8.45 -22.43
N ARG A 232 3.78 -7.22 -22.56
CA ARG A 232 3.94 -6.20 -21.51
C ARG A 232 2.91 -6.30 -20.39
N VAL A 233 1.66 -6.65 -20.71
CA VAL A 233 0.53 -6.63 -19.76
C VAL A 233 0.21 -8.01 -19.20
N VAL A 234 0.36 -9.08 -19.99
CA VAL A 234 0.00 -10.44 -19.56
C VAL A 234 1.23 -11.19 -19.06
N LEU A 235 2.28 -11.23 -19.88
CA LEU A 235 3.48 -12.01 -19.60
C LEU A 235 4.37 -11.32 -18.56
N ALA A 236 4.64 -10.02 -18.72
CA ALA A 236 5.60 -9.30 -17.90
C ALA A 236 5.03 -8.12 -17.07
N PRO A 237 3.81 -8.18 -16.48
CA PRO A 237 3.23 -7.03 -15.76
C PRO A 237 4.06 -6.60 -14.55
N PHE A 238 4.85 -7.51 -13.98
CA PHE A 238 5.69 -7.24 -12.83
C PHE A 238 7.13 -6.86 -13.18
N ALA A 239 7.52 -6.71 -14.47
CA ALA A 239 8.92 -6.49 -14.86
C ALA A 239 9.57 -5.31 -14.14
N HIS A 240 9.10 -4.07 -14.39
CA HIS A 240 9.63 -2.90 -13.69
C HIS A 240 9.49 -3.01 -12.17
N PRO A 241 8.34 -3.43 -11.60
CA PRO A 241 8.26 -3.63 -10.16
C PRO A 241 9.33 -4.56 -9.59
N LEU A 242 9.66 -5.68 -10.24
CA LEU A 242 10.68 -6.60 -9.73
C LEU A 242 12.09 -6.01 -9.80
N PHE A 243 12.40 -5.20 -10.81
CA PHE A 243 13.69 -4.51 -10.88
C PHE A 243 13.80 -3.47 -9.77
N THR A 244 12.86 -2.53 -9.71
CA THR A 244 12.89 -1.41 -8.76
C THR A 244 12.75 -1.88 -7.31
N VAL A 245 12.10 -3.02 -7.05
CA VAL A 245 12.03 -3.63 -5.71
C VAL A 245 13.41 -3.95 -5.15
N LEU A 246 14.42 -4.25 -5.97
CA LEU A 246 15.81 -4.42 -5.49
C LEU A 246 16.34 -3.14 -4.84
N THR A 247 16.05 -1.98 -5.43
CA THR A 247 16.29 -0.66 -4.81
C THR A 247 15.49 -0.50 -3.52
N GLY A 248 14.21 -0.86 -3.54
CA GLY A 248 13.33 -0.84 -2.37
C GLY A 248 13.86 -1.68 -1.20
N ILE A 249 14.37 -2.88 -1.48
CA ILE A 249 15.01 -3.77 -0.52
C ILE A 249 16.26 -3.12 0.08
N GLY A 250 17.11 -2.49 -0.75
CA GLY A 250 18.28 -1.75 -0.28
C GLY A 250 17.94 -0.66 0.73
N PHE A 251 16.92 0.17 0.42
CA PHE A 251 16.42 1.18 1.36
C PHE A 251 15.74 0.57 2.60
N GLY A 252 14.97 -0.51 2.43
CA GLY A 252 14.30 -1.23 3.51
C GLY A 252 15.27 -1.80 4.54
N LEU A 253 16.35 -2.43 4.07
CA LEU A 253 17.42 -2.92 4.93
C LEU A 253 18.21 -1.76 5.59
N ALA A 254 18.37 -0.63 4.90
CA ALA A 254 18.97 0.57 5.49
C ALA A 254 18.08 1.20 6.59
N ALA A 255 16.76 1.09 6.46
CA ALA A 255 15.81 1.56 7.47
C ALA A 255 15.88 0.74 8.76
N THR A 256 15.99 -0.58 8.63
CA THR A 256 16.07 -1.53 9.75
C THR A 256 17.46 -1.60 10.41
N ALA A 257 18.51 -1.17 9.72
CA ALA A 257 19.87 -1.17 10.27
C ALA A 257 19.99 -0.24 11.50
N ALA A 258 20.66 -0.76 12.53
CA ALA A 258 20.85 -0.06 13.80
C ALA A 258 21.62 1.27 13.62
N ARG A 259 21.41 2.24 14.52
CA ARG A 259 22.02 3.58 14.43
C ARG A 259 23.56 3.57 14.33
N HIS A 260 24.22 2.58 14.91
CA HIS A 260 25.67 2.42 14.85
C HIS A 260 26.17 1.84 13.51
N GLN A 261 25.31 1.21 12.72
CA GLN A 261 25.66 0.55 11.45
C GLN A 261 25.61 1.53 10.27
N LYS A 262 26.32 2.66 10.38
CA LYS A 262 26.29 3.75 9.39
C LYS A 262 26.68 3.28 7.98
N ILE A 263 27.68 2.40 7.87
CA ILE A 263 28.14 1.85 6.60
C ILE A 263 27.03 1.07 5.89
N ARG A 264 26.32 0.19 6.61
CA ARG A 264 25.19 -0.57 6.04
C ARG A 264 24.10 0.38 5.52
N ARG A 265 23.79 1.44 6.25
CA ARG A 265 22.77 2.43 5.84
C ARG A 265 23.16 3.21 4.60
N LEU A 266 24.46 3.39 4.35
CA LEU A 266 24.98 4.12 3.20
C LEU A 266 25.15 3.21 1.97
N VAL A 267 25.55 1.96 2.16
CA VAL A 267 25.91 1.02 1.08
C VAL A 267 24.71 0.23 0.55
N LEU A 268 23.74 -0.12 1.40
CA LEU A 268 22.61 -0.95 0.98
C LEU A 268 21.70 -0.29 -0.07
N PRO A 269 21.36 1.01 0.01
CA PRO A 269 20.57 1.67 -1.04
C PRO A 269 21.23 1.69 -2.42
N PRO A 270 22.50 2.14 -2.59
CA PRO A 270 23.14 2.12 -3.90
C PRO A 270 23.41 0.69 -4.39
N LEU A 271 23.67 -0.27 -3.52
CA LEU A 271 23.76 -1.68 -3.92
C LEU A 271 22.44 -2.18 -4.52
N GLY A 272 21.31 -1.90 -3.87
CA GLY A 272 19.99 -2.23 -4.40
C GLY A 272 19.72 -1.57 -5.76
N LEU A 273 20.15 -0.31 -5.93
CA LEU A 273 20.03 0.41 -7.19
C LEU A 273 20.87 -0.21 -8.32
N VAL A 274 22.13 -0.55 -8.06
CA VAL A 274 23.00 -1.21 -9.04
C VAL A 274 22.43 -2.57 -9.46
N LEU A 275 21.89 -3.33 -8.51
CA LEU A 275 21.21 -4.60 -8.81
C LEU A 275 19.94 -4.39 -9.65
N ALA A 276 19.15 -3.36 -9.37
CA ALA A 276 17.98 -3.00 -10.18
C ALA A 276 18.38 -2.65 -11.62
N MET A 277 19.40 -1.81 -11.79
CA MET A 277 19.94 -1.42 -13.10
C MET A 277 20.46 -2.64 -13.87
N GLY A 278 21.24 -3.50 -13.22
CA GLY A 278 21.81 -4.70 -13.84
C GLY A 278 20.73 -5.70 -14.27
N MET A 279 19.73 -5.93 -13.43
CA MET A 279 18.62 -6.83 -13.76
C MET A 279 17.77 -6.29 -14.92
N HIS A 280 17.50 -4.98 -14.92
CA HIS A 280 16.77 -4.33 -15.99
C HIS A 280 17.57 -4.32 -17.30
N ALA A 281 18.87 -4.05 -17.24
CA ALA A 281 19.77 -4.17 -18.39
C ALA A 281 19.83 -5.60 -18.96
N LEU A 282 19.88 -6.60 -18.08
CA LEU A 282 19.85 -8.01 -18.48
C LEU A 282 18.53 -8.38 -19.17
N TRP A 283 17.41 -7.82 -18.72
CA TRP A 283 16.11 -7.99 -19.36
C TRP A 283 16.06 -7.32 -20.74
N ASN A 284 16.49 -6.06 -20.85
CA ASN A 284 16.48 -5.33 -22.13
C ASN A 284 17.45 -5.94 -23.14
N GLY A 285 18.62 -6.39 -22.68
CA GLY A 285 19.65 -7.01 -23.52
C GLY A 285 19.47 -8.51 -23.73
N SER A 286 18.45 -9.16 -23.15
CA SER A 286 18.38 -10.63 -23.12
C SER A 286 18.43 -11.26 -24.51
N THR A 287 17.69 -10.68 -25.46
CA THR A 287 17.62 -11.18 -26.84
C THR A 287 18.94 -10.95 -27.59
N SER A 288 19.61 -9.83 -27.33
CA SER A 288 20.91 -9.51 -27.94
C SER A 288 22.06 -10.37 -27.37
N LEU A 289 22.02 -10.66 -26.07
CA LEU A 289 23.08 -11.37 -25.36
C LEU A 289 23.00 -12.90 -25.50
N PHE A 290 21.78 -13.45 -25.52
CA PHE A 290 21.56 -14.90 -25.51
C PHE A 290 20.81 -15.40 -26.77
N GLY A 291 20.68 -14.55 -27.79
CA GLY A 291 20.01 -14.87 -29.05
C GLY A 291 18.48 -14.87 -28.96
N PRO A 292 17.79 -15.43 -29.98
CA PRO A 292 16.32 -15.37 -30.10
C PRO A 292 15.56 -15.93 -28.89
N PHE A 293 16.16 -16.86 -28.15
CA PHE A 293 15.57 -17.49 -26.97
C PHE A 293 15.92 -16.79 -25.65
N GLY A 294 16.79 -15.77 -25.69
CA GLY A 294 17.31 -15.12 -24.49
C GLY A 294 16.24 -14.49 -23.61
N PHE A 295 15.24 -13.85 -24.22
CA PHE A 295 14.08 -13.33 -23.51
C PHE A 295 13.35 -14.43 -22.73
N TYR A 296 13.07 -15.57 -23.37
CA TYR A 296 12.39 -16.69 -22.72
C TYR A 296 13.24 -17.32 -21.60
N ALA A 297 14.56 -17.37 -21.77
CA ALA A 297 15.47 -17.88 -20.75
C ALA A 297 15.48 -16.98 -19.49
N VAL A 298 15.67 -15.67 -19.66
CA VAL A 298 15.62 -14.71 -18.54
C VAL A 298 14.24 -14.72 -17.88
N TYR A 299 13.18 -14.81 -18.68
CA TYR A 299 11.81 -14.93 -18.17
C TYR A 299 11.63 -16.19 -17.30
N ALA A 300 12.02 -17.36 -17.80
CA ALA A 300 11.82 -18.63 -17.11
C ALA A 300 12.72 -18.79 -15.87
N VAL A 301 13.95 -18.28 -15.90
CA VAL A 301 14.92 -18.45 -14.81
C VAL A 301 14.76 -17.38 -13.73
N PHE A 302 14.28 -16.18 -14.06
CA PHE A 302 14.13 -15.10 -13.08
C PHE A 302 12.67 -14.76 -12.80
N MET A 303 11.90 -14.43 -13.84
CA MET A 303 10.54 -13.91 -13.68
C MET A 303 9.61 -14.95 -13.05
N VAL A 304 9.67 -16.20 -13.53
CA VAL A 304 8.83 -17.29 -13.03
C VAL A 304 9.15 -17.65 -11.58
N PRO A 305 10.41 -17.85 -11.14
CA PRO A 305 10.72 -18.10 -9.74
C PRO A 305 10.33 -16.96 -8.81
N VAL A 306 10.53 -15.70 -9.21
CA VAL A 306 10.16 -14.55 -8.38
C VAL A 306 8.63 -14.45 -8.27
N PHE A 307 7.90 -14.66 -9.36
CA PHE A 307 6.44 -14.74 -9.34
C PHE A 307 5.93 -15.90 -8.46
N GLY A 308 6.58 -17.07 -8.56
CA GLY A 308 6.32 -18.22 -7.71
C GLY A 308 6.57 -17.93 -6.23
N LEU A 309 7.67 -17.25 -5.90
CA LEU A 309 8.00 -16.81 -4.55
C LEU A 309 6.97 -15.82 -4.00
N LEU A 310 6.57 -14.82 -4.80
CA LEU A 310 5.53 -13.86 -4.41
C LEU A 310 4.19 -14.57 -4.18
N THR A 311 3.81 -15.50 -5.04
CA THR A 311 2.59 -16.31 -4.90
C THR A 311 2.65 -17.19 -3.67
N TRP A 312 3.79 -17.85 -3.41
CA TRP A 312 4.00 -18.68 -2.23
C TRP A 312 3.95 -17.86 -0.95
N LEU A 313 4.66 -16.73 -0.89
CA LEU A 313 4.59 -15.77 0.22
C LEU A 313 3.15 -15.29 0.40
N ALA A 314 2.42 -15.11 -0.71
CA ALA A 314 1.05 -14.65 -0.67
C ALA A 314 0.12 -15.66 0.05
N ILE A 315 0.21 -16.91 -0.39
CA ILE A 315 -0.53 -18.03 0.19
C ILE A 315 -0.10 -18.25 1.66
N TRP A 316 1.21 -18.24 1.93
CA TRP A 316 1.76 -18.49 3.26
C TRP A 316 1.32 -17.44 4.28
N SER A 317 1.41 -16.15 3.95
CA SER A 317 0.94 -15.06 4.82
C SER A 317 -0.57 -15.11 5.04
N ARG A 318 -1.35 -15.45 4.00
CA ARG A 318 -2.80 -15.67 4.15
C ARG A 318 -3.12 -16.84 5.08
N GLN A 319 -2.41 -17.96 4.95
CA GLN A 319 -2.59 -19.09 5.86
C GLN A 319 -2.22 -18.71 7.29
N ARG A 320 -1.14 -17.94 7.48
CA ARG A 320 -0.73 -17.44 8.80
C ARG A 320 -1.78 -16.54 9.44
N GLU A 321 -2.45 -15.69 8.67
CA GLU A 321 -3.61 -14.91 9.16
C GLU A 321 -4.70 -15.81 9.69
N LEU A 322 -5.16 -16.76 8.87
CA LEU A 322 -6.30 -17.60 9.21
C LEU A 322 -5.99 -18.46 10.43
N ARG A 323 -4.74 -18.93 10.57
CA ARG A 323 -4.24 -19.63 11.77
C ARG A 323 -4.20 -18.74 13.01
N THR A 324 -3.81 -17.48 12.86
CA THR A 324 -3.79 -16.51 13.97
C THR A 324 -5.22 -16.23 14.45
N VAL A 325 -6.14 -15.99 13.51
CA VAL A 325 -7.56 -15.81 13.79
C VAL A 325 -8.17 -17.05 14.47
N SER A 326 -7.84 -18.26 14.00
CA SER A 326 -8.35 -19.49 14.63
C SER A 326 -7.78 -19.75 16.02
N ALA A 327 -6.57 -19.27 16.32
CA ALA A 327 -5.92 -19.49 17.62
C ALA A 327 -6.35 -18.46 18.68
N GLU A 328 -6.65 -17.23 18.28
CA GLU A 328 -6.88 -16.12 19.22
C GLU A 328 -8.36 -15.81 19.44
N LEU A 329 -9.21 -15.86 18.41
CA LEU A 329 -10.62 -15.50 18.54
C LEU A 329 -11.49 -16.42 19.41
N PRO A 330 -11.20 -17.73 19.58
CA PRO A 330 -11.99 -18.57 20.47
C PRO A 330 -12.06 -18.06 21.92
N ALA A 331 -11.01 -17.39 22.41
CA ALA A 331 -11.00 -16.81 23.76
C ALA A 331 -12.06 -15.70 23.92
N TYR A 332 -12.25 -14.88 22.88
CA TYR A 332 -13.27 -13.82 22.87
C TYR A 332 -14.68 -14.37 22.68
N ALA A 333 -14.83 -15.45 21.91
CA ALA A 333 -16.11 -16.15 21.80
C ALA A 333 -16.51 -16.79 23.15
N ALA A 334 -15.57 -17.40 23.86
CA ALA A 334 -15.81 -17.96 25.20
C ALA A 334 -16.16 -16.87 26.23
N ALA A 335 -15.59 -15.66 26.09
CA ALA A 335 -15.93 -14.50 26.91
C ALA A 335 -17.24 -13.79 26.50
N GLY A 336 -17.94 -14.27 25.46
CA GLY A 336 -19.23 -13.73 25.03
C GLY A 336 -19.17 -12.51 24.09
N TRP A 337 -17.98 -12.05 23.71
CA TRP A 337 -17.81 -10.92 22.78
C TRP A 337 -18.17 -11.27 21.33
N LEU A 338 -17.99 -12.53 20.95
CA LEU A 338 -18.23 -13.03 19.59
C LEU A 338 -19.23 -14.20 19.61
N PRO A 339 -20.04 -14.38 18.55
CA PRO A 339 -20.83 -15.61 18.37
C PRO A 339 -19.93 -16.85 18.37
N ALA A 340 -20.41 -17.97 18.92
CA ALA A 340 -19.64 -19.22 19.02
C ALA A 340 -19.18 -19.78 17.66
N SER A 341 -19.90 -19.45 16.57
CA SER A 341 -19.62 -19.81 15.17
C SER A 341 -18.66 -18.85 14.47
N ALA A 342 -18.42 -17.65 15.04
CA ALA A 342 -17.65 -16.60 14.40
C ALA A 342 -16.17 -16.96 14.23
N PRO A 343 -15.45 -17.56 15.22
CA PRO A 343 -14.04 -17.94 15.02
C PRO A 343 -13.82 -18.91 13.84
N GLN A 344 -14.73 -19.86 13.64
CA GLN A 344 -14.64 -20.86 12.56
C GLN A 344 -15.00 -20.24 11.19
N ALA A 345 -15.98 -19.33 11.14
CA ALA A 345 -16.27 -18.57 9.92
C ALA A 345 -15.12 -17.60 9.57
N LEU A 346 -14.63 -16.87 10.55
CA LEU A 346 -13.58 -15.86 10.37
C LEU A 346 -12.22 -16.50 10.03
N SER A 347 -11.97 -17.76 10.37
CA SER A 347 -10.76 -18.49 9.95
C SER A 347 -10.85 -19.11 8.54
N SER A 348 -11.91 -18.81 7.77
CA SER A 348 -12.10 -19.32 6.41
C SER A 348 -12.46 -18.21 5.43
N MET A 349 -11.70 -18.09 4.33
CA MET A 349 -12.02 -17.11 3.30
C MET A 349 -13.31 -17.37 2.56
N ARG A 350 -13.61 -18.65 2.30
CA ARG A 350 -14.88 -19.04 1.70
C ARG A 350 -16.04 -18.62 2.60
N ALA A 351 -15.93 -18.84 3.91
CA ALA A 351 -16.98 -18.47 4.86
C ALA A 351 -17.14 -16.95 4.97
N ARG A 352 -16.04 -16.19 5.03
CA ARG A 352 -16.09 -14.72 4.99
C ARG A 352 -16.83 -14.19 3.75
N THR A 353 -16.52 -14.71 2.56
CA THR A 353 -17.24 -14.33 1.33
C THR A 353 -18.71 -14.72 1.38
N VAL A 354 -19.04 -15.94 1.82
CA VAL A 354 -20.44 -16.38 1.99
C VAL A 354 -21.20 -15.50 2.98
N ALA A 355 -20.56 -15.05 4.06
CA ALA A 355 -21.17 -14.14 5.04
C ALA A 355 -21.49 -12.78 4.40
N ARG A 356 -20.55 -12.20 3.65
CA ARG A 356 -20.75 -10.94 2.93
C ARG A 356 -21.80 -11.03 1.84
N ASP A 357 -21.84 -12.14 1.11
CA ASP A 357 -22.84 -12.39 0.06
C ASP A 357 -24.23 -12.60 0.66
N PHE A 358 -24.33 -13.35 1.77
CA PHE A 358 -25.58 -13.51 2.51
C PHE A 358 -26.09 -12.14 3.01
N ALA A 359 -25.24 -11.36 3.66
CA ALA A 359 -25.61 -10.02 4.12
C ALA A 359 -26.03 -9.10 2.97
N ALA A 360 -25.35 -9.17 1.82
CA ALA A 360 -25.71 -8.41 0.62
C ALA A 360 -27.10 -8.76 0.11
N ARG A 361 -27.45 -10.06 0.07
CA ARG A 361 -28.73 -10.55 -0.43
C ARG A 361 -29.88 -10.28 0.54
N THR A 362 -29.64 -10.39 1.84
CA THR A 362 -30.70 -10.28 2.85
C THR A 362 -30.95 -8.84 3.28
N TYR A 363 -29.90 -8.03 3.41
CA TYR A 363 -29.96 -6.69 4.03
C TYR A 363 -29.32 -5.59 3.16
N GLY A 364 -28.89 -5.91 1.94
CA GLY A 364 -28.34 -4.97 0.98
C GLY A 364 -26.83 -4.70 1.09
N ARG A 365 -26.31 -3.85 0.20
CA ARG A 365 -24.86 -3.59 0.06
C ARG A 365 -24.23 -2.97 1.32
N GLN A 366 -24.98 -2.18 2.08
CA GLN A 366 -24.49 -1.57 3.32
C GLN A 366 -24.22 -2.62 4.39
N ALA A 367 -25.08 -3.63 4.51
CA ALA A 367 -24.87 -4.75 5.43
C ALA A 367 -23.64 -5.58 5.04
N SER A 368 -23.44 -5.85 3.74
CA SER A 368 -22.24 -6.52 3.24
C SER A 368 -20.95 -5.79 3.62
N ARG A 369 -20.95 -4.45 3.54
CA ARG A 369 -19.83 -3.61 4.00
C ARG A 369 -19.63 -3.70 5.52
N SER A 370 -20.71 -3.65 6.29
CA SER A 370 -20.68 -3.81 7.76
C SER A 370 -20.08 -5.17 8.18
N VAL A 371 -20.43 -6.26 7.49
CA VAL A 371 -19.81 -7.58 7.70
C VAL A 371 -18.32 -7.56 7.34
N GLY A 372 -17.93 -6.90 6.24
CA GLY A 372 -16.53 -6.72 5.87
C GLY A 372 -15.71 -5.94 6.91
N GLU A 373 -16.28 -4.88 7.48
CA GLU A 373 -15.67 -4.12 8.59
C GLU A 373 -15.53 -4.99 9.85
N TYR A 374 -16.56 -5.75 10.20
CA TYR A 374 -16.51 -6.70 11.33
C TYR A 374 -15.38 -7.73 11.15
N GLU A 375 -15.24 -8.31 9.95
CA GLU A 375 -14.15 -9.24 9.64
C GLU A 375 -12.76 -8.59 9.80
N ALA A 376 -12.62 -7.33 9.38
CA ALA A 376 -11.37 -6.57 9.49
C ALA A 376 -11.02 -6.24 10.95
N PHE A 377 -11.99 -5.80 11.75
CA PHE A 377 -11.80 -5.56 13.18
C PHE A 377 -11.48 -6.84 13.95
N ALA A 378 -12.16 -7.94 13.65
CA ALA A 378 -11.90 -9.23 14.30
C ALA A 378 -10.51 -9.78 13.94
N THR A 379 -10.09 -9.60 12.69
CA THR A 379 -8.73 -9.95 12.27
C THR A 379 -7.69 -9.09 13.00
N SER A 380 -7.92 -7.79 13.11
CA SER A 380 -7.03 -6.86 13.83
C SER A 380 -6.93 -7.21 15.32
N LEU A 381 -8.05 -7.59 15.95
CA LEU A 381 -8.10 -8.03 17.35
C LEU A 381 -7.29 -9.32 17.56
N ALA A 382 -7.41 -10.28 16.63
CA ALA A 382 -6.63 -11.51 16.68
C ALA A 382 -5.11 -11.24 16.60
N PHE A 383 -4.67 -10.35 15.70
CA PHE A 383 -3.26 -9.97 15.61
C PHE A 383 -2.77 -9.23 16.84
N LEU A 384 -3.56 -8.27 17.35
CA LEU A 384 -3.25 -7.52 18.57
C LEU A 384 -3.01 -8.49 19.76
N ARG A 385 -3.89 -9.48 19.91
CA ARG A 385 -3.76 -10.49 20.97
C ARG A 385 -2.58 -11.44 20.76
N HIS A 386 -2.33 -11.84 19.51
CA HIS A 386 -1.19 -12.68 19.15
C HIS A 386 0.15 -12.01 19.46
N ASP A 387 0.29 -10.73 19.12
CA ASP A 387 1.48 -9.95 19.42
C ASP A 387 1.66 -9.75 20.92
N ALA A 388 0.57 -9.53 21.66
CA ALA A 388 0.61 -9.47 23.11
C ALA A 388 1.11 -10.77 23.76
N ARG A 389 0.61 -11.93 23.30
CA ARG A 389 1.10 -13.25 23.75
C ARG A 389 2.58 -13.49 23.46
N ARG A 390 3.15 -12.82 22.46
CA ARG A 390 4.57 -12.89 22.10
C ARG A 390 5.44 -11.83 22.79
N GLY A 391 4.87 -11.07 23.74
CA GLY A 391 5.58 -10.00 24.45
C GLY A 391 5.84 -8.76 23.61
N ARG A 392 5.12 -8.57 22.50
CA ARG A 392 5.20 -7.39 21.63
C ARG A 392 4.04 -6.43 21.91
N THR A 393 3.76 -6.16 23.18
CA THR A 393 2.71 -5.23 23.59
C THR A 393 3.19 -3.78 23.49
N GLY A 394 2.44 -2.95 22.76
CA GLY A 394 2.54 -1.49 22.89
C GLY A 394 1.95 -1.00 24.22
N PRO A 395 2.28 0.22 24.67
CA PRO A 395 1.69 0.82 25.87
C PRO A 395 0.17 0.96 25.77
N ASP A 396 -0.36 1.08 24.54
CA ASP A 396 -1.76 1.36 24.26
C ASP A 396 -2.58 0.08 23.99
N PHE A 397 -2.05 -1.10 24.34
CA PHE A 397 -2.70 -2.39 24.05
C PHE A 397 -4.15 -2.45 24.54
N VAL A 398 -4.41 -2.02 25.79
CA VAL A 398 -5.73 -2.10 26.42
C VAL A 398 -6.72 -1.18 25.72
N GLU A 399 -6.32 0.06 25.43
CA GLU A 399 -7.16 1.03 24.73
C GLU A 399 -7.53 0.53 23.33
N ARG A 400 -6.54 -0.02 22.61
CA ARG A 400 -6.75 -0.57 21.27
C ARG A 400 -7.61 -1.84 21.27
N GLU A 401 -7.44 -2.71 22.27
CA GLU A 401 -8.26 -3.92 22.43
C GLU A 401 -9.72 -3.53 22.68
N GLN A 402 -9.97 -2.54 23.54
CA GLN A 402 -11.31 -2.01 23.83
C GLN A 402 -11.96 -1.34 22.61
N GLU A 403 -11.21 -0.52 21.85
CA GLU A 403 -11.68 0.13 20.63
C GLU A 403 -12.15 -0.91 19.58
N LEU A 404 -11.35 -1.95 19.36
CA LEU A 404 -11.67 -3.02 18.43
C LEU A 404 -12.91 -3.81 18.88
N LEU A 405 -13.02 -4.12 20.17
CA LEU A 405 -14.19 -4.79 20.74
C LEU A 405 -15.45 -3.94 20.61
N HIS A 406 -15.34 -2.62 20.81
CA HIS A 406 -16.45 -1.69 20.63
C HIS A 406 -16.97 -1.71 19.19
N HIS A 407 -16.09 -1.59 18.19
CA HIS A 407 -16.49 -1.65 16.78
C HIS A 407 -17.08 -2.99 16.34
N LEU A 408 -16.62 -4.09 16.94
CA LEU A 408 -17.22 -5.41 16.75
C LEU A 408 -18.62 -5.47 17.36
N TRP A 409 -18.81 -4.89 18.55
CA TRP A 409 -20.10 -4.87 19.22
C TRP A 409 -21.16 -4.11 18.42
N GLU A 410 -20.83 -2.92 17.91
CA GLU A 410 -21.72 -2.09 17.06
C GLU A 410 -22.26 -2.84 15.84
N ARG A 411 -21.46 -3.76 15.28
CA ARG A 411 -21.76 -4.47 14.03
C ARG A 411 -22.26 -5.90 14.25
N ARG A 412 -22.37 -6.32 15.51
CA ARG A 412 -22.69 -7.70 15.90
C ARG A 412 -24.05 -8.16 15.36
N GLU A 413 -25.05 -7.29 15.35
CA GLU A 413 -26.40 -7.65 14.91
C GLU A 413 -26.45 -7.98 13.41
N THR A 414 -25.69 -7.26 12.60
CA THR A 414 -25.61 -7.54 11.16
C THR A 414 -24.66 -8.70 10.86
N ALA A 415 -23.49 -8.75 11.52
CA ALA A 415 -22.45 -9.72 11.22
C ALA A 415 -22.69 -11.10 11.84
N GLY A 416 -23.30 -11.18 13.02
CA GLY A 416 -23.50 -12.42 13.76
C GLY A 416 -24.34 -13.46 13.01
N PRO A 417 -25.54 -13.12 12.51
CA PRO A 417 -26.36 -14.03 11.70
C PRO A 417 -25.64 -14.46 10.42
N ALA A 418 -24.98 -13.52 9.73
CA ALA A 418 -24.27 -13.78 8.49
C ALA A 418 -23.09 -14.75 8.68
N LEU A 419 -22.29 -14.55 9.74
CA LEU A 419 -21.18 -15.45 10.08
C LEU A 419 -21.68 -16.82 10.53
N THR A 420 -22.78 -16.89 11.26
CA THR A 420 -23.39 -18.16 11.67
C THR A 420 -23.90 -18.95 10.47
N TYR A 421 -24.61 -18.28 9.56
CA TYR A 421 -25.03 -18.87 8.29
C TYR A 421 -23.83 -19.39 7.51
N ALA A 422 -22.79 -18.57 7.35
CA ALA A 422 -21.60 -18.94 6.60
C ALA A 422 -20.84 -20.12 7.23
N ALA A 423 -20.74 -20.18 8.57
CA ALA A 423 -20.11 -21.28 9.28
C ALA A 423 -20.83 -22.62 8.99
N ARG A 424 -22.17 -22.61 8.94
CA ARG A 424 -22.99 -23.78 8.60
C ARG A 424 -22.88 -24.12 7.12
N ALA A 425 -23.08 -23.13 6.23
CA ALA A 425 -23.06 -23.31 4.78
C ALA A 425 -21.71 -23.81 4.23
N THR A 426 -20.62 -23.57 4.96
CA THR A 426 -19.27 -24.04 4.59
C THR A 426 -18.81 -25.29 5.35
N GLY A 427 -19.69 -25.92 6.14
CA GLY A 427 -19.39 -27.15 6.89
C GLY A 427 -18.38 -26.96 8.02
N ARG A 428 -18.24 -25.72 8.54
CA ARG A 428 -17.29 -25.37 9.61
C ARG A 428 -17.86 -25.54 11.01
N VAL A 429 -19.17 -25.63 11.12
CA VAL A 429 -19.89 -26.01 12.34
C VAL A 429 -20.67 -27.28 12.02
N PRO A 430 -20.56 -28.34 12.83
CA PRO A 430 -21.39 -29.53 12.69
C PRO A 430 -22.86 -29.11 12.75
N VAL A 431 -23.60 -29.37 11.68
CA VAL A 431 -25.06 -29.27 11.70
C VAL A 431 -25.55 -30.70 11.92
N PRO A 432 -26.31 -30.99 12.99
CA PRO A 432 -26.96 -32.29 13.07
C PRO A 432 -27.78 -32.50 11.80
N PRO A 433 -27.82 -33.73 11.24
CA PRO A 433 -28.65 -34.00 10.08
C PRO A 433 -30.07 -33.50 10.37
N PRO A 434 -30.77 -32.89 9.39
CA PRO A 434 -32.14 -32.48 9.60
C PRO A 434 -32.90 -33.70 10.14
N TYR A 435 -33.57 -33.53 11.29
CA TYR A 435 -34.46 -34.55 11.81
C TYR A 435 -35.57 -34.71 10.76
N ILE A 436 -35.43 -35.72 9.91
CA ILE A 436 -36.49 -36.17 9.02
C ILE A 436 -37.35 -37.04 9.92
N ASP A 437 -38.50 -36.51 10.32
CA ASP A 437 -39.52 -37.29 10.98
C ASP A 437 -40.04 -38.31 9.97
N TYR A 438 -39.54 -39.55 10.04
CA TYR A 438 -40.13 -40.68 9.32
C TYR A 438 -41.38 -41.11 10.08
N ASP A 439 -42.37 -40.23 10.12
CA ASP A 439 -43.61 -40.36 10.88
C ASP A 439 -44.59 -41.32 10.17
N GLY A 440 -44.11 -42.51 9.81
CA GLY A 440 -44.92 -43.46 9.02
C GLY A 440 -44.51 -44.93 9.03
N TYR A 441 -43.30 -45.31 9.48
CA TYR A 441 -42.97 -46.75 9.54
C TYR A 441 -41.90 -47.06 10.59
N ASN A 442 -42.35 -47.40 11.80
CA ASN A 442 -41.52 -48.04 12.81
C ASN A 442 -41.95 -49.52 12.94
N PRO A 443 -41.28 -50.46 12.26
CA PRO A 443 -41.62 -51.88 12.30
C PRO A 443 -41.31 -52.57 13.64
N TYR A 444 -40.80 -51.84 14.63
CA TYR A 444 -40.43 -52.37 15.95
C TYR A 444 -41.34 -51.91 17.10
N ARG A 445 -42.46 -51.22 16.80
CA ARG A 445 -43.48 -50.92 17.82
C ARG A 445 -44.29 -52.19 18.09
N GLN A 446 -43.78 -53.06 18.97
CA GLN A 446 -44.57 -54.15 19.54
C GLN A 446 -45.63 -53.55 20.48
N TYR A 447 -46.89 -53.86 20.21
CA TYR A 447 -48.07 -53.45 20.99
C TYR A 447 -48.13 -54.14 22.35
#